data_AF-A0A3A0CXR7-F1
#
_entry.id   AF-A0A3A0CXR7-F1
#
_cell.length_a   1.000
_cell.length_b   1.000
_cell.length_c   1.000
_cell.angle_alpha   90.00
_cell.angle_beta   90.00
_cell.angle_gamma   90.00
#
_symmetry.space_group_name_H-M   'P 1'
#
loop_
_entity.id
_entity.type
_entity.pdbx_description
1 polymer ?
#
loop_
_entity_poly.entity_id
_entity_poly.type
_entity_poly.pdbx_seq_one_letter_code
_entity_poly.pdbx_strand_id
1 'polypeptide(L)'
;MTESDSQKNSGRPAASLSELPADELLRYGSELGLDLSPSMPPEHMARLVRERQALLAELERDALLDIVVWGRRPVRKSAAKEHLAREIHRIQQTDYDDLSTRGLYALARLRGIDARPSDSAESLIDHLERQDGLWKRLSRKRRAIVGSVLSKLFDDGMPDGANEYRFLPEEPVHGAEGARPSLREQVEQHGVVGGIAQRIRGAADDYIRVKLDEIETRIDQKLEQIDKRLAEWRDREIQNRLRILRITLIFSVLVAVLSLGYNFLKKRVVETDGPAASRVSVPDE
;
A
#
# COMPACT_ATOMS: atom_id res chain seq x y z
N MET A 1 1.78 9.91 -46.30
CA MET A 1 2.11 8.46 -46.28
C MET A 1 2.83 8.15 -44.98
N THR A 2 2.08 7.82 -43.92
CA THR A 2 2.52 7.13 -42.67
C THR A 2 1.29 7.03 -41.74
N GLU A 3 0.26 6.30 -42.17
CA GLU A 3 -0.89 5.93 -41.34
C GLU A 3 -1.20 4.47 -41.64
N SER A 4 -0.68 3.51 -40.86
CA SER A 4 -1.11 2.10 -40.96
C SER A 4 -0.68 1.15 -39.81
N ASP A 5 -0.16 1.62 -38.67
CA ASP A 5 0.31 0.68 -37.60
C ASP A 5 -0.57 0.60 -36.34
N SER A 6 -1.73 1.26 -36.28
CA SER A 6 -2.52 1.35 -35.04
C SER A 6 -3.60 0.27 -34.84
N GLN A 7 -3.63 -0.81 -35.63
CA GLN A 7 -4.79 -1.73 -35.66
C GLN A 7 -4.46 -3.23 -35.59
N LYS A 8 -3.62 -3.66 -34.64
CA LYS A 8 -3.38 -5.11 -34.42
C LYS A 8 -3.17 -5.53 -32.96
N ASN A 9 -3.94 -4.95 -32.03
CA ASN A 9 -3.96 -5.40 -30.63
C ASN A 9 -5.32 -5.99 -30.21
N SER A 10 -6.02 -6.65 -31.13
CA SER A 10 -7.27 -7.37 -30.85
C SER A 10 -6.99 -8.84 -30.56
N GLY A 11 -6.94 -9.20 -29.28
CA GLY A 11 -7.06 -10.58 -28.83
C GLY A 11 -5.78 -11.25 -28.35
N ARG A 12 -4.94 -10.57 -27.55
CA ARG A 12 -4.03 -11.34 -26.68
C ARG A 12 -4.92 -12.18 -25.75
N PRO A 13 -4.79 -13.53 -25.76
CA PRO A 13 -5.48 -14.35 -24.78
C PRO A 13 -5.10 -13.85 -23.38
N ALA A 14 -6.04 -13.86 -22.44
CA ALA A 14 -5.77 -13.45 -21.07
C ALA A 14 -4.52 -14.21 -20.58
N ALA A 15 -3.44 -13.48 -20.31
CA ALA A 15 -2.17 -14.06 -19.94
C ALA A 15 -2.41 -15.04 -18.79
N SER A 16 -1.91 -16.27 -18.92
CA SER A 16 -2.10 -17.27 -17.88
C SER A 16 -1.41 -16.76 -16.60
N LEU A 17 -1.99 -17.03 -15.42
CA LEU A 17 -1.43 -16.52 -14.16
C LEU A 17 0.03 -16.97 -13.93
N SER A 18 0.47 -18.04 -14.59
CA SER A 18 1.85 -18.53 -14.58
C SER A 18 2.84 -17.71 -15.42
N GLU A 19 2.35 -16.93 -16.38
CA GLU A 19 3.16 -16.05 -17.23
C GLU A 19 3.36 -14.67 -16.60
N LEU A 20 2.63 -14.35 -15.53
CA LEU A 20 2.74 -13.07 -14.86
C LEU A 20 4.13 -12.92 -14.23
N PRO A 21 4.77 -11.74 -14.37
CA PRO A 21 5.98 -11.40 -13.66
C PRO A 21 5.85 -11.59 -12.14
N ALA A 22 6.96 -11.90 -11.48
CA ALA A 22 6.98 -12.19 -10.04
C ALA A 22 6.48 -11.00 -9.19
N ASP A 23 6.79 -9.78 -9.58
CA ASP A 23 6.33 -8.55 -8.93
C ASP A 23 4.82 -8.34 -9.09
N GLU A 24 4.25 -8.67 -10.25
CA GLU A 24 2.81 -8.64 -10.46
C GLU A 24 2.09 -9.72 -9.63
N LEU A 25 2.67 -10.91 -9.53
CA LEU A 25 2.17 -11.98 -8.65
C LEU A 25 2.21 -11.57 -7.18
N LEU A 26 3.28 -10.92 -6.72
CA LEU A 26 3.38 -10.38 -5.36
C LEU A 26 2.28 -9.33 -5.11
N ARG A 27 2.12 -8.38 -6.04
CA ARG A 27 1.08 -7.35 -5.94
C ARG A 27 -0.30 -8.00 -5.89
N TYR A 28 -0.59 -8.90 -6.82
CA TYR A 28 -1.89 -9.56 -6.91
C TYR A 28 -2.18 -10.47 -5.71
N GLY A 29 -1.19 -11.21 -5.21
CA GLY A 29 -1.32 -11.98 -3.97
C GLY A 29 -1.62 -11.10 -2.76
N SER A 30 -0.92 -9.96 -2.63
CA SER A 30 -1.19 -9.00 -1.55
C SER A 30 -2.62 -8.44 -1.63
N GLU A 31 -3.13 -8.27 -2.85
CA GLU A 31 -4.50 -7.83 -3.11
C GLU A 31 -5.55 -8.87 -2.71
N LEU A 32 -5.21 -10.15 -2.68
CA LEU A 32 -6.03 -11.27 -2.20
C LEU A 32 -5.84 -11.56 -0.69
N GLY A 33 -5.01 -10.77 0.00
CA GLY A 33 -4.69 -10.97 1.41
C GLY A 33 -3.75 -12.16 1.66
N LEU A 34 -2.89 -12.49 0.68
CA LEU A 34 -1.78 -13.43 0.86
C LEU A 34 -0.51 -12.69 1.26
N ASP A 35 0.27 -13.28 2.15
CA ASP A 35 1.62 -12.82 2.49
C ASP A 35 2.63 -13.64 1.68
N LEU A 36 2.98 -13.13 0.49
CA LEU A 36 3.93 -13.76 -0.42
C LEU A 36 5.33 -13.18 -0.21
N SER A 37 6.33 -14.05 -0.03
CA SER A 37 7.73 -13.63 0.06
C SER A 37 8.33 -13.39 -1.33
N PRO A 38 9.11 -12.32 -1.55
CA PRO A 38 9.84 -12.10 -2.81
C PRO A 38 10.87 -13.20 -3.13
N SER A 39 11.29 -13.95 -2.11
CA SER A 39 12.23 -15.08 -2.27
C SER A 39 11.57 -16.36 -2.75
N MET A 40 10.24 -16.39 -2.85
CA MET A 40 9.48 -17.57 -3.24
C MET A 40 9.56 -17.79 -4.76
N PRO A 41 9.68 -19.05 -5.25
CA PRO A 41 9.61 -19.32 -6.68
C PRO A 41 8.28 -18.84 -7.29
N PRO A 42 8.29 -18.21 -8.49
CA PRO A 42 7.09 -17.67 -9.13
C PRO A 42 5.96 -18.69 -9.31
N GLU A 43 6.29 -19.93 -9.65
CA GLU A 43 5.32 -21.02 -9.81
C GLU A 43 4.57 -21.33 -8.51
N HIS A 44 5.27 -21.28 -7.37
CA HIS A 44 4.66 -21.50 -6.07
C HIS A 44 3.75 -20.33 -5.69
N MET A 45 4.15 -19.09 -5.97
CA MET A 45 3.30 -17.90 -5.79
C MET A 45 2.03 -18.00 -6.63
N ALA A 46 2.15 -18.35 -7.91
CA ALA A 46 1.03 -18.54 -8.82
C ALA A 46 0.07 -19.65 -8.32
N ARG A 47 0.61 -20.76 -7.78
CA ARG A 47 -0.20 -21.82 -7.18
C ARG A 47 -1.00 -21.33 -5.97
N LEU A 48 -0.35 -20.65 -5.02
CA LEU A 48 -1.03 -20.10 -3.83
C LEU A 48 -2.11 -19.09 -4.21
N VAL A 49 -1.86 -18.25 -5.21
CA VAL A 49 -2.85 -17.32 -5.75
C VAL A 49 -4.07 -18.06 -6.31
N ARG A 50 -3.86 -19.13 -7.11
CA ARG A 50 -4.97 -19.94 -7.65
C ARG A 50 -5.76 -20.64 -6.54
N GLU A 51 -5.07 -21.24 -5.57
CA GLU A 51 -5.70 -21.87 -4.41
C GLU A 51 -6.56 -20.85 -3.65
N ARG A 52 -6.06 -19.62 -3.49
CA ARG A 52 -6.81 -18.53 -2.85
C ARG A 52 -8.02 -18.08 -3.66
N GLN A 53 -7.89 -17.97 -4.99
CA GLN A 53 -9.01 -17.63 -5.88
C GLN A 53 -10.10 -18.71 -5.82
N ALA A 54 -9.72 -19.99 -5.86
CA ALA A 54 -10.65 -21.10 -5.73
C ALA A 54 -11.39 -21.06 -4.39
N LEU A 55 -10.67 -20.82 -3.29
CA LEU A 55 -11.27 -20.65 -1.98
C LEU A 55 -12.27 -19.48 -1.94
N LEU A 56 -11.91 -18.31 -2.51
CA LEU A 56 -12.82 -17.17 -2.57
C LEU A 56 -14.06 -17.44 -3.44
N ALA A 57 -13.93 -18.26 -4.48
CA ALA A 57 -15.06 -18.69 -5.28
C ALA A 57 -16.05 -19.53 -4.45
N GLU A 58 -15.54 -20.45 -3.61
CA GLU A 58 -16.33 -21.32 -2.73
C GLU A 58 -17.04 -20.55 -1.60
N LEU A 59 -16.40 -19.53 -1.02
CA LEU A 59 -16.95 -18.79 0.12
C LEU A 59 -18.14 -17.91 -0.27
N GLU A 60 -19.19 -17.91 0.55
CA GLU A 60 -20.33 -17.01 0.35
C GLU A 60 -19.94 -15.54 0.54
N ARG A 61 -20.46 -14.69 -0.35
CA ARG A 61 -20.17 -13.26 -0.32
C ARG A 61 -20.70 -12.59 0.96
N ASP A 62 -21.87 -13.00 1.44
CA ASP A 62 -22.48 -12.44 2.65
C ASP A 62 -21.69 -12.81 3.90
N ALA A 63 -21.10 -14.01 3.94
CA ALA A 63 -20.18 -14.40 5.02
C ALA A 63 -18.93 -13.50 5.04
N LEU A 64 -18.38 -13.11 3.88
CA LEU A 64 -17.27 -12.16 3.81
C LEU A 64 -17.69 -10.74 4.27
N LEU A 65 -18.90 -10.31 3.94
CA LEU A 65 -19.44 -9.02 4.40
C LEU A 65 -19.63 -8.99 5.92
N ASP A 66 -20.13 -10.07 6.53
CA ASP A 66 -20.27 -10.18 7.98
C ASP A 66 -18.92 -9.95 8.69
N ILE A 67 -17.83 -10.55 8.18
CA ILE A 67 -16.48 -10.36 8.71
C ILE A 67 -16.02 -8.90 8.58
N VAL A 68 -16.29 -8.27 7.43
CA VAL A 68 -15.93 -6.86 7.18
C VAL A 68 -16.68 -5.91 8.12
N VAL A 69 -17.97 -6.17 8.36
CA VAL A 69 -18.79 -5.39 9.29
C VAL A 69 -18.31 -5.57 10.73
N TRP A 70 -18.06 -6.82 11.12
CA TRP A 70 -17.49 -7.16 12.42
C TRP A 70 -16.16 -6.44 12.67
N GLY A 71 -15.25 -6.46 11.68
CA GLY A 71 -13.98 -5.75 11.75
C GLY A 71 -14.07 -4.23 11.51
N ARG A 72 -15.29 -3.68 11.41
CA ARG A 72 -15.58 -2.24 11.20
C ARG A 72 -14.78 -1.62 10.05
N ARG A 73 -14.62 -2.37 8.95
CA ARG A 73 -13.87 -1.93 7.76
C ARG A 73 -14.81 -1.30 6.74
N PRO A 74 -14.63 -0.02 6.35
CA PRO A 74 -15.56 0.64 5.44
C PRO A 74 -15.44 0.06 4.03
N VAL A 75 -16.45 -0.70 3.60
CA VAL A 75 -16.48 -1.30 2.26
C VAL A 75 -17.85 -1.08 1.62
N ARG A 76 -17.86 -0.88 0.30
CA ARG A 76 -19.12 -0.78 -0.47
C ARG A 76 -19.85 -2.12 -0.45
N LYS A 77 -21.18 -2.09 -0.33
CA LYS A 77 -22.03 -3.30 -0.38
C LYS A 77 -21.94 -4.05 -1.70
N SER A 78 -21.44 -3.43 -2.76
CA SER A 78 -21.20 -4.02 -4.09
C SER A 78 -19.75 -4.46 -4.34
N ALA A 79 -18.87 -4.39 -3.34
CA ALA A 79 -17.47 -4.77 -3.49
C ALA A 79 -17.30 -6.24 -3.92
N ALA A 80 -16.32 -6.48 -4.79
CA ALA A 80 -15.93 -7.82 -5.21
C ALA A 80 -15.29 -8.62 -4.05
N LYS A 81 -15.32 -9.96 -4.12
CA LYS A 81 -14.85 -10.84 -3.03
C LYS A 81 -13.36 -10.66 -2.73
N GLU A 82 -12.57 -10.34 -3.74
CA GLU A 82 -11.14 -10.07 -3.67
C GLU A 82 -10.87 -8.82 -2.83
N HIS A 83 -11.66 -7.77 -3.02
CA HIS A 83 -11.55 -6.55 -2.23
C HIS A 83 -11.97 -6.80 -0.77
N LEU A 84 -13.03 -7.59 -0.54
CA LEU A 84 -13.42 -8.02 0.80
C LEU A 84 -12.30 -8.81 1.47
N ALA A 85 -11.69 -9.77 0.77
CA ALA A 85 -10.57 -10.58 1.29
C ALA A 85 -9.37 -9.72 1.70
N ARG A 86 -9.05 -8.68 0.90
CA ARG A 86 -8.00 -7.70 1.21
C ARG A 86 -8.26 -6.98 2.52
N GLU A 87 -9.48 -6.48 2.72
CA GLU A 87 -9.85 -5.77 3.94
C GLU A 87 -9.91 -6.71 5.14
N ILE A 88 -10.39 -7.94 4.95
CA ILE A 88 -10.41 -8.99 5.99
C ILE A 88 -9.00 -9.33 6.47
N HIS A 89 -8.02 -9.45 5.57
CA HIS A 89 -6.63 -9.70 5.94
C HIS A 89 -6.06 -8.61 6.86
N ARG A 90 -6.54 -7.38 6.73
CA ARG A 90 -6.11 -6.26 7.58
C ARG A 90 -6.78 -6.24 8.95
N ILE A 91 -7.78 -7.08 9.21
CA ILE A 91 -8.43 -7.16 10.52
C ILE A 91 -7.51 -7.92 11.48
N GLN A 92 -7.17 -7.27 12.60
CA GLN A 92 -6.37 -7.82 13.69
C GLN A 92 -7.19 -8.04 14.97
N GLN A 93 -8.51 -7.82 14.91
CA GLN A 93 -9.41 -8.02 16.03
C GLN A 93 -9.52 -9.51 16.36
N THR A 94 -9.57 -9.84 17.65
CA THR A 94 -9.55 -11.23 18.13
C THR A 94 -10.72 -11.55 19.04
N ASP A 95 -11.74 -10.71 19.01
CA ASP A 95 -12.97 -10.90 19.78
C ASP A 95 -14.03 -11.40 18.81
N TYR A 96 -14.28 -12.70 18.83
CA TYR A 96 -15.05 -13.42 17.82
C TYR A 96 -16.52 -13.61 18.20
N ASP A 97 -16.92 -13.19 19.40
CA ASP A 97 -18.24 -13.51 19.99
C ASP A 97 -19.40 -12.90 19.18
N ASP A 98 -19.17 -11.75 18.57
CA ASP A 98 -20.17 -11.04 17.75
C ASP A 98 -20.17 -11.48 16.27
N LEU A 99 -19.30 -12.40 15.86
CA LEU A 99 -19.20 -12.83 14.46
C LEU A 99 -20.18 -13.97 14.19
N SER A 100 -20.95 -13.87 13.10
CA SER A 100 -21.87 -14.93 12.68
C SER A 100 -21.14 -16.26 12.44
N THR A 101 -21.80 -17.40 12.68
CA THR A 101 -21.18 -18.74 12.47
C THR A 101 -20.65 -18.93 11.04
N ARG A 102 -21.35 -18.40 10.03
CA ARG A 102 -20.90 -18.40 8.63
C ARG A 102 -19.65 -17.52 8.43
N GLY A 103 -19.59 -16.38 9.11
CA GLY A 103 -18.42 -15.51 9.12
C GLY A 103 -17.22 -16.16 9.80
N LEU A 104 -17.43 -16.85 10.93
CA LEU A 104 -16.40 -17.63 11.63
C LEU A 104 -15.81 -18.72 10.73
N TYR A 105 -16.68 -19.50 10.08
CA TYR A 105 -16.27 -20.52 9.12
C TYR A 105 -15.44 -19.93 7.97
N ALA A 106 -15.93 -18.86 7.34
CA ALA A 106 -15.23 -18.20 6.25
C ALA A 106 -13.89 -17.61 6.71
N LEU A 107 -13.83 -16.98 7.89
CA LEU A 107 -12.60 -16.43 8.46
C LEU A 107 -11.58 -17.53 8.75
N ALA A 108 -12.01 -18.64 9.36
CA ALA A 108 -11.16 -19.79 9.64
C ALA A 108 -10.54 -20.36 8.35
N ARG A 109 -11.37 -20.58 7.31
CA ARG A 109 -10.90 -21.02 5.99
C ARG A 109 -9.92 -20.01 5.37
N LEU A 110 -10.21 -18.71 5.46
CA LEU A 110 -9.31 -17.66 4.96
C LEU A 110 -7.96 -17.60 5.71
N ARG A 111 -7.91 -18.10 6.95
CA ARG A 111 -6.68 -18.22 7.76
C ARG A 111 -5.97 -19.56 7.56
N GLY A 112 -6.48 -20.44 6.70
CA GLY A 112 -5.90 -21.75 6.41
C GLY A 112 -6.24 -22.83 7.45
N ILE A 113 -7.27 -22.62 8.27
CA ILE A 113 -7.80 -23.64 9.17
C ILE A 113 -8.74 -24.55 8.37
N ASP A 114 -8.62 -25.86 8.55
CA ASP A 114 -9.53 -26.84 7.97
C ASP A 114 -10.87 -26.87 8.73
N ALA A 115 -11.66 -25.80 8.55
CA ALA A 115 -13.01 -25.70 9.09
C ALA A 115 -14.01 -26.42 8.19
N ARG A 116 -15.01 -27.07 8.79
CA ARG A 116 -16.15 -27.68 8.11
C ARG A 116 -17.43 -26.90 8.40
N PRO A 117 -18.42 -26.90 7.48
CA PRO A 117 -19.70 -26.21 7.72
C PRO A 117 -20.49 -26.77 8.92
N SER A 118 -20.17 -27.99 9.37
CA SER A 118 -20.79 -28.66 10.52
C SER A 118 -20.15 -28.29 11.87
N ASP A 119 -19.02 -27.57 11.86
CA ASP A 119 -18.31 -27.25 13.10
C ASP A 119 -19.12 -26.23 13.93
N SER A 120 -19.13 -26.42 15.25
CA SER A 120 -19.79 -25.49 16.15
C SER A 120 -19.03 -24.16 16.22
N ALA A 121 -19.74 -23.06 16.50
CA ALA A 121 -19.13 -21.74 16.66
C ALA A 121 -18.01 -21.77 17.72
N GLU A 122 -18.24 -22.43 18.86
CA GLU A 122 -17.26 -22.58 19.94
C GLU A 122 -15.97 -23.27 19.47
N SER A 123 -16.07 -24.33 18.67
CA SER A 123 -14.90 -25.03 18.14
C SER A 123 -14.12 -24.17 17.14
N LEU A 124 -14.81 -23.37 16.32
CA LEU A 124 -14.18 -22.46 15.36
C LEU A 124 -13.44 -21.33 16.08
N ILE A 125 -14.04 -20.79 17.15
CA ILE A 125 -13.42 -19.75 17.99
C ILE A 125 -12.14 -20.27 18.64
N ASP A 126 -12.18 -21.44 19.28
CA ASP A 126 -11.00 -22.04 19.92
C ASP A 126 -9.87 -22.31 18.90
N HIS A 127 -10.19 -22.76 17.68
CA HIS A 127 -9.20 -22.93 16.61
C HIS A 127 -8.59 -21.58 16.16
N LEU A 128 -9.42 -20.55 15.97
CA LEU A 128 -8.96 -19.21 15.59
C LEU A 128 -8.07 -18.59 16.68
N GLU A 129 -8.46 -18.69 17.95
CA GLU A 129 -7.68 -18.18 19.09
C GLU A 129 -6.30 -18.83 19.21
N ARG A 130 -6.23 -20.15 19.00
CA ARG A 130 -4.96 -20.89 19.01
C ARG A 130 -4.01 -20.40 17.91
N GLN A 131 -4.53 -20.16 16.71
CA GLN A 131 -3.72 -19.64 15.61
C GLN A 131 -3.32 -18.17 15.82
N ASP A 132 -4.23 -17.35 16.32
CA ASP A 132 -3.97 -15.93 16.60
C ASP A 132 -3.02 -15.71 17.77
N GLY A 133 -2.92 -16.65 18.72
CA GLY A 133 -1.92 -16.61 19.79
C GLY A 133 -0.49 -16.48 19.27
N LEU A 134 -0.19 -17.10 18.12
CA LEU A 134 1.11 -16.99 17.44
C LEU A 134 1.29 -15.60 16.83
N TRP A 135 0.26 -15.06 16.18
CA TRP A 135 0.27 -13.73 15.57
C TRP A 135 0.32 -12.59 16.60
N LYS A 136 -0.36 -12.73 17.75
CA LYS A 136 -0.30 -11.79 18.88
C LYS A 136 1.12 -11.64 19.40
N ARG A 137 1.91 -12.73 19.46
CA ARG A 137 3.33 -12.65 19.88
C ARG A 137 4.18 -11.86 18.87
N LEU A 138 3.89 -12.01 17.58
CA LEU A 138 4.62 -11.31 16.53
C LEU A 138 4.24 -9.83 16.43
N SER A 139 2.94 -9.51 16.55
CA SER A 139 2.45 -8.13 16.49
C SER A 139 2.93 -7.29 17.68
N ARG A 140 3.05 -7.88 18.88
CA ARG A 140 3.67 -7.23 20.05
C ARG A 140 5.12 -6.80 19.78
N LYS A 141 5.93 -7.65 19.15
CA LYS A 141 7.31 -7.30 18.77
C LYS A 141 7.34 -6.18 17.74
N ARG A 142 6.47 -6.25 16.72
CA ARG A 142 6.35 -5.18 15.71
C ARG A 142 5.95 -3.83 16.33
N ARG A 143 4.96 -3.81 17.24
CA ARG A 143 4.55 -2.57 17.94
C ARG A 143 5.65 -2.02 18.84
N ALA A 144 6.43 -2.85 19.52
CA ALA A 144 7.57 -2.37 20.31
C ALA A 144 8.62 -1.66 19.43
N ILE A 145 8.88 -2.21 18.24
CA ILE A 145 9.84 -1.64 17.28
C ILE A 145 9.29 -0.35 16.67
N VAL A 146 8.07 -0.36 16.14
CA VAL A 146 7.44 0.82 15.53
C VAL A 146 7.19 1.89 16.57
N GLY A 147 6.72 1.53 17.76
CA GLY A 147 6.54 2.45 18.89
C GLY A 147 7.84 3.15 19.26
N SER A 148 8.98 2.45 19.27
CA SER A 148 10.29 3.07 19.56
C SER A 148 10.77 4.07 18.50
N VAL A 149 10.26 3.95 17.26
CA VAL A 149 10.61 4.83 16.14
C VAL A 149 9.61 5.98 16.02
N LEU A 150 8.32 5.72 16.25
CA LEU A 150 7.24 6.71 16.16
C LEU A 150 7.17 7.61 17.40
N SER A 151 7.48 7.08 18.60
CA SER A 151 7.49 7.88 19.84
C SER A 151 8.61 8.94 19.86
N LYS A 152 9.57 8.87 18.93
CA LYS A 152 10.56 9.94 18.72
C LYS A 152 10.11 10.99 17.72
N LEU A 153 8.96 10.82 17.08
CA LEU A 153 8.53 11.63 15.93
C LEU A 153 7.12 12.21 16.08
N PHE A 154 6.27 11.65 16.95
CA PHE A 154 4.90 12.12 17.20
C PHE A 154 4.58 12.12 18.70
N ASP A 155 5.06 13.15 19.40
CA ASP A 155 4.64 13.51 20.75
C ASP A 155 3.79 14.78 20.69
N ASP A 156 2.72 14.77 19.89
CA ASP A 156 1.73 15.84 19.89
C ASP A 156 0.32 15.28 19.64
N GLY A 157 -0.58 15.56 20.58
CA GLY A 157 -1.76 14.77 20.91
C GLY A 157 -2.87 14.73 19.85
N MET A 158 -3.45 13.54 19.69
CA MET A 158 -4.74 13.35 19.01
C MET A 158 -5.73 12.69 19.98
N PRO A 159 -6.97 13.21 20.09
CA PRO A 159 -7.99 12.63 20.97
C PRO A 159 -8.67 11.41 20.33
N ASP A 160 -8.94 10.41 21.17
CA ASP A 160 -9.70 9.20 20.86
C ASP A 160 -11.20 9.51 20.72
N GLY A 161 -11.69 9.57 19.47
CA GLY A 161 -13.11 9.68 19.15
C GLY A 161 -13.69 8.32 18.77
N ALA A 162 -14.57 7.78 19.61
CA ALA A 162 -15.36 6.58 19.35
C ALA A 162 -16.32 6.83 18.16
N ASN A 163 -15.90 6.45 16.96
CA ASN A 163 -16.69 6.57 15.74
C ASN A 163 -17.59 5.34 15.54
N GLU A 164 -18.89 5.60 15.52
CA GLU A 164 -19.94 4.70 15.08
C GLU A 164 -19.71 4.34 13.59
N TYR A 165 -19.69 3.05 13.28
CA TYR A 165 -19.35 2.56 11.95
C TYR A 165 -20.47 2.87 10.95
N ARG A 166 -20.18 3.73 9.96
CA ARG A 166 -21.09 4.09 8.87
C ARG A 166 -20.53 3.56 7.56
N PHE A 167 -21.30 2.71 6.88
CA PHE A 167 -20.97 2.32 5.51
C PHE A 167 -20.83 3.57 4.63
N LEU A 168 -19.85 3.56 3.72
CA LEU A 168 -19.72 4.61 2.73
C LEU A 168 -21.02 4.64 1.90
N PRO A 169 -21.67 5.81 1.75
CA PRO A 169 -22.85 5.93 0.91
C PRO A 169 -22.51 5.46 -0.50
N GLU A 170 -23.44 4.72 -1.11
CA GLU A 170 -23.37 4.42 -2.53
C GLU A 170 -23.49 5.77 -3.25
N GLU A 171 -22.44 6.18 -3.98
CA GLU A 171 -22.54 7.38 -4.82
C GLU A 171 -23.71 7.16 -5.78
N PRO A 172 -24.75 8.01 -5.74
CA PRO A 172 -25.83 7.91 -6.70
C PRO A 172 -25.19 8.09 -8.08
N VAL A 173 -25.44 7.13 -8.96
CA VAL A 173 -25.06 7.23 -10.36
C VAL A 173 -25.82 8.42 -10.94
N HIS A 174 -25.20 9.59 -10.90
CA HIS A 174 -25.76 10.84 -11.41
C HIS A 174 -25.97 10.69 -12.93
N GLY A 175 -27.21 10.36 -13.32
CA GLY A 175 -27.61 10.26 -14.72
C GLY A 175 -29.06 9.83 -14.99
N ALA A 176 -29.90 9.64 -13.97
CA ALA A 176 -31.25 9.06 -14.14
C ALA A 176 -32.40 10.00 -13.73
N GLU A 177 -32.25 11.32 -13.81
CA GLU A 177 -33.38 12.25 -13.66
C GLU A 177 -33.42 13.25 -14.82
N GLY A 178 -34.32 12.97 -15.76
CA GLY A 178 -34.70 13.84 -16.87
C GLY A 178 -35.98 13.29 -17.50
N ALA A 179 -37.09 13.99 -17.28
CA ALA A 179 -38.46 13.60 -17.63
C ALA A 179 -38.62 13.06 -19.06
N ARG A 180 -39.20 11.86 -19.18
CA ARG A 180 -39.57 11.26 -20.47
C ARG A 180 -40.92 11.81 -20.94
N PRO A 181 -41.04 12.46 -22.11
CA PRO A 181 -42.32 12.60 -22.78
C PRO A 181 -42.85 11.21 -23.17
N SER A 182 -44.18 11.05 -23.20
CA SER A 182 -44.86 9.77 -23.38
C SER A 182 -44.44 9.06 -24.67
N LEU A 183 -43.82 7.90 -24.51
CA LEU A 183 -43.34 6.96 -25.55
C LEU A 183 -44.41 6.50 -26.55
N ARG A 184 -45.68 6.84 -26.33
CA ARG A 184 -46.79 6.41 -27.17
C ARG A 184 -47.00 7.32 -28.38
N GLU A 185 -46.63 8.59 -28.28
CA GLU A 185 -46.86 9.58 -29.35
C GLU A 185 -45.66 9.69 -30.31
N GLN A 186 -44.46 9.34 -29.85
CA GLN A 186 -43.25 9.26 -30.71
C GLN A 186 -43.11 7.96 -31.51
N VAL A 187 -43.84 6.91 -31.14
CA VAL A 187 -43.81 5.61 -31.84
C VAL A 187 -44.74 5.59 -33.06
N GLU A 188 -45.68 6.53 -33.16
CA GLU A 188 -46.66 6.58 -34.25
C GLU A 188 -46.17 7.40 -35.46
N GLN A 189 -45.21 8.31 -35.28
CA GLN A 189 -44.72 9.18 -36.38
C GLN A 189 -43.37 8.76 -36.99
N HIS A 190 -42.58 7.90 -36.34
CA HIS A 190 -41.29 7.47 -36.86
C HIS A 190 -41.12 5.94 -36.79
N GLY A 191 -41.08 5.31 -37.97
CA GLY A 191 -40.83 3.87 -38.14
C GLY A 191 -39.66 3.37 -37.30
N VAL A 192 -39.95 2.38 -36.45
CA VAL A 192 -39.31 2.12 -35.15
C VAL A 192 -37.91 1.49 -35.22
N VAL A 193 -37.39 1.03 -36.37
CA VAL A 193 -36.22 0.12 -36.31
C VAL A 193 -34.90 0.75 -36.82
N GLY A 194 -34.94 1.83 -37.60
CA GLY A 194 -33.73 2.45 -38.17
C GLY A 194 -33.10 3.58 -37.35
N GLY A 195 -33.91 4.41 -36.68
CA GLY A 195 -33.43 5.67 -36.08
C GLY A 195 -32.88 5.57 -34.65
N ILE A 196 -33.29 4.56 -33.89
CA ILE A 196 -32.92 4.42 -32.46
C ILE A 196 -31.46 3.97 -32.32
N ALA A 197 -30.97 3.08 -33.18
CA ALA A 197 -29.58 2.63 -33.14
C ALA A 197 -28.59 3.78 -33.43
N GLN A 198 -28.93 4.70 -34.33
CA GLN A 198 -28.08 5.84 -34.68
C GLN A 198 -28.07 6.92 -33.58
N ARG A 199 -29.21 7.17 -32.92
CA ARG A 199 -29.29 8.13 -31.80
C ARG A 199 -28.68 7.57 -30.51
N ILE A 200 -28.82 6.26 -30.24
CA ILE A 200 -28.14 5.61 -29.11
C ILE A 200 -26.62 5.61 -29.33
N ARG A 201 -26.16 5.39 -30.57
CA ARG A 201 -24.72 5.46 -30.89
C ARG A 201 -24.16 6.88 -30.71
N GLY A 202 -24.86 7.91 -31.22
CA GLY A 202 -24.44 9.30 -31.03
C GLY A 202 -24.38 9.74 -29.56
N ALA A 203 -25.42 9.42 -28.78
CA ALA A 203 -25.46 9.74 -27.35
C ALA A 203 -24.41 8.97 -26.53
N ALA A 204 -24.10 7.73 -26.92
CA ALA A 204 -23.03 6.95 -26.31
C ALA A 204 -21.64 7.51 -26.65
N ASP A 205 -21.41 7.93 -27.91
CA ASP A 205 -20.15 8.53 -28.34
C ASP A 205 -19.89 9.88 -27.64
N ASP A 206 -20.92 10.72 -27.48
CA ASP A 206 -20.82 11.98 -26.75
C ASP A 206 -20.56 11.74 -25.26
N TYR A 207 -21.21 10.74 -24.65
CA TYR A 207 -20.93 10.34 -23.26
C TYR A 207 -19.50 9.82 -23.09
N ILE A 208 -19.01 9.02 -24.04
CA ILE A 208 -17.64 8.50 -24.03
C ILE A 208 -16.64 9.65 -24.14
N ARG A 209 -16.87 10.64 -25.02
CA ARG A 209 -16.03 11.83 -25.12
C ARG A 209 -15.96 12.60 -23.80
N VAL A 210 -17.11 12.90 -23.20
CA VAL A 210 -17.16 13.60 -21.89
C VAL A 210 -16.41 12.82 -20.81
N LYS A 211 -16.50 11.49 -20.82
CA LYS A 211 -15.77 10.65 -19.86
C LYS A 211 -14.27 10.57 -20.14
N LEU A 212 -13.86 10.60 -21.40
CA LEU A 212 -12.46 10.69 -21.78
C LEU A 212 -11.87 12.03 -21.33
N ASP A 213 -12.56 13.14 -21.54
CA ASP A 213 -12.12 14.48 -21.11
C ASP A 213 -12.03 14.58 -19.57
N GLU A 214 -12.99 13.98 -18.84
CA GLU A 214 -12.95 13.90 -17.37
C GLU A 214 -11.75 13.07 -16.89
N ILE A 215 -11.46 11.95 -17.57
CA ILE A 215 -10.31 11.11 -17.26
C ILE A 215 -9.00 11.84 -17.56
N GLU A 216 -8.90 12.53 -18.69
CA GLU A 216 -7.74 13.36 -19.08
C GLU A 216 -7.48 14.44 -18.03
N THR A 217 -8.52 15.17 -17.62
CA THR A 217 -8.41 16.20 -16.56
C THR A 217 -7.93 15.61 -15.23
N ARG A 218 -8.41 14.43 -14.84
CA ARG A 218 -7.95 13.75 -13.61
C ARG A 218 -6.51 13.27 -13.72
N ILE A 219 -6.10 12.81 -14.90
CA ILE A 219 -4.73 12.37 -15.16
C ILE A 219 -3.79 13.57 -15.07
N ASP A 220 -4.11 14.69 -15.71
CA ASP A 220 -3.30 15.91 -15.65
C ASP A 220 -3.14 16.43 -14.22
N GLN A 221 -4.23 16.46 -13.44
CA GLN A 221 -4.17 16.82 -12.02
C GLN A 221 -3.30 15.87 -11.20
N LYS A 222 -3.29 14.56 -11.54
CA LYS A 222 -2.44 13.58 -10.87
C LYS A 222 -0.98 13.71 -11.25
N LEU A 223 -0.68 14.01 -12.51
CA LEU A 223 0.67 14.26 -12.99
C LEU A 223 1.26 15.50 -12.30
N GLU A 224 0.50 16.59 -12.21
CA GLU A 224 0.94 17.81 -11.51
C GLU A 224 1.20 17.57 -10.02
N GLN A 225 0.35 16.78 -9.36
CA GLN A 225 0.57 16.38 -7.96
C GLN A 225 1.85 15.54 -7.78
N ILE A 226 2.18 14.68 -8.74
CA ILE A 226 3.39 13.85 -8.71
C ILE A 226 4.62 14.73 -8.92
N ASP A 227 4.61 15.61 -9.92
CA ASP A 227 5.72 16.50 -10.22
C ASP A 227 6.03 17.43 -9.04
N LYS A 228 4.98 17.95 -8.37
CA LYS A 228 5.14 18.73 -7.15
C LYS A 228 5.80 17.93 -6.03
N ARG A 229 5.35 16.70 -5.79
CA ARG A 229 5.94 15.83 -4.75
C ARG A 229 7.38 15.43 -5.09
N LEU A 230 7.70 15.19 -6.36
CA LEU A 230 9.04 14.87 -6.82
C LEU A 230 9.97 16.08 -6.66
N ALA A 231 9.51 17.29 -6.97
CA ALA A 231 10.25 18.51 -6.73
C ALA A 231 10.54 18.71 -5.23
N GLU A 232 9.52 18.58 -4.37
CA GLU A 232 9.67 18.66 -2.90
C GLU A 232 10.62 17.58 -2.35
N TRP A 233 10.61 16.37 -2.94
CA TRP A 233 11.50 15.29 -2.53
C TRP A 233 12.94 15.54 -2.97
N ARG A 234 13.15 15.98 -4.22
CA ARG A 234 14.45 16.37 -4.77
C ARG A 234 15.08 17.51 -3.96
N ASP A 235 14.30 18.52 -3.60
CA ASP A 235 14.80 19.67 -2.84
C ASP A 235 15.21 19.25 -1.42
N ARG A 236 14.45 18.35 -0.78
CA ARG A 236 14.83 17.75 0.52
C ARG A 236 16.11 16.92 0.42
N GLU A 237 16.28 16.14 -0.65
CA GLU A 237 17.48 15.35 -0.86
C GLU A 237 18.71 16.25 -1.09
N ILE A 238 18.57 17.28 -1.93
CA ILE A 238 19.65 18.25 -2.20
C ILE A 238 20.05 18.97 -0.91
N GLN A 239 19.09 19.38 -0.08
CA GLN A 239 19.38 20.00 1.22
C GLN A 239 20.13 19.06 2.17
N ASN A 240 19.74 17.79 2.24
CA ASN A 240 20.43 16.79 3.07
C ASN A 240 21.87 16.55 2.58
N ARG A 241 22.07 16.41 1.26
CA ARG A 241 23.42 16.26 0.67
C ARG A 241 24.31 17.47 0.96
N LEU A 242 23.77 18.68 0.82
CA LEU A 242 24.49 19.92 1.16
C LEU A 242 24.85 19.99 2.66
N ARG A 243 23.96 19.54 3.54
CA ARG A 243 24.21 19.51 4.98
C ARG A 243 25.36 18.57 5.33
N ILE A 244 25.42 17.40 4.71
CA ILE A 244 26.52 16.44 4.90
C ILE A 244 27.85 17.04 4.43
N LEU A 245 27.89 17.63 3.23
CA LEU A 245 29.10 18.27 2.70
C LEU A 245 29.58 19.44 3.58
N ARG A 246 28.66 20.24 4.15
CA ARG A 246 29.02 21.30 5.09
C ARG A 246 29.64 20.74 6.37
N ILE A 247 29.10 19.65 6.92
CA ILE A 247 29.62 19.03 8.14
C ILE A 247 31.03 18.47 7.90
N THR A 248 31.26 17.76 6.79
CA THR A 248 32.58 17.20 6.48
C THR A 248 33.62 18.29 6.23
N LEU A 249 33.22 19.41 5.62
CA LEU A 249 34.10 20.57 5.43
C LEU A 249 34.46 21.26 6.76
N ILE A 250 33.49 21.45 7.67
CA ILE A 250 33.78 21.99 9.00
C ILE A 250 34.73 21.07 9.76
N PHE A 251 34.55 19.75 9.65
CA PHE A 251 35.41 18.76 10.29
C PHE A 251 36.85 18.83 9.75
N SER A 252 37.06 18.93 8.44
CA SER A 252 38.40 19.03 7.86
C SER A 252 39.12 20.31 8.30
N VAL A 253 38.41 21.44 8.38
CA VAL A 253 38.94 22.70 8.92
C VAL A 253 39.33 22.54 10.39
N LEU A 254 38.48 21.89 11.19
CA LEU A 254 38.74 21.67 12.62
C LEU A 254 39.98 20.78 12.85
N VAL A 255 40.14 19.72 12.06
CA VAL A 255 41.33 18.85 12.10
C VAL A 255 42.59 19.61 11.68
N ALA A 256 42.52 20.48 10.67
CA ALA A 256 43.66 21.31 10.27
C ALA A 256 44.07 22.29 11.38
N VAL A 257 43.11 22.92 12.06
CA VAL A 257 43.36 23.80 13.20
C VAL A 257 43.96 23.03 14.39
N LEU A 258 43.45 21.84 14.70
CA LEU A 258 44.02 20.97 15.74
C LEU A 258 45.45 20.56 15.42
N SER A 259 45.73 20.18 14.16
CA SER A 259 47.08 19.82 13.70
C SER A 259 48.05 20.98 13.80
N LEU A 260 47.61 22.19 13.45
CA LEU A 260 48.41 23.41 13.60
C LEU A 260 48.68 23.73 15.08
N GLY A 261 47.65 23.62 15.93
CA GLY A 261 47.77 23.81 17.37
C GLY A 261 48.74 22.83 18.01
N TYR A 262 48.64 21.53 17.69
CA TYR A 262 49.55 20.50 18.19
C TYR A 262 51.01 20.78 17.80
N ASN A 263 51.26 21.15 16.54
CA ASN A 263 52.60 21.51 16.08
C ASN A 263 53.16 22.74 16.84
N PHE A 264 52.31 23.70 17.18
CA PHE A 264 52.72 24.88 17.95
C PHE A 264 53.08 24.53 19.41
N LEU A 265 52.27 23.69 20.07
CA LEU A 265 52.56 23.18 21.41
C LEU A 265 53.84 22.34 21.43
N LYS A 266 54.02 21.44 20.46
CA LYS A 266 55.22 20.60 20.34
C LYS A 266 56.48 21.43 20.18
N LYS A 267 56.46 22.50 19.37
CA LYS A 267 57.60 23.41 19.22
C LYS A 267 57.99 24.08 20.54
N ARG A 268 57.01 24.54 21.34
CA ARG A 268 57.29 25.17 22.65
C ARG A 268 57.90 24.21 23.66
N VAL A 269 57.45 22.95 23.71
CA VAL A 269 58.00 21.96 24.63
C VAL A 269 59.46 21.65 24.30
N VAL A 270 59.77 21.42 23.02
CA VAL A 270 61.15 21.13 22.57
C VAL A 270 62.11 22.29 22.85
N GLU A 271 61.64 23.54 22.73
CA GLU A 271 62.45 24.73 23.02
C GLU A 271 62.69 24.92 24.54
N THR A 272 61.81 24.38 25.38
CA THR A 272 61.95 24.41 26.86
C THR A 272 62.91 23.33 27.37
N ASP A 273 63.01 22.18 26.67
CA ASP A 273 63.95 21.10 26.98
C ASP A 273 65.36 21.31 26.37
N GLY A 274 65.72 22.55 26.04
CA GLY A 274 67.05 22.93 25.59
C GLY A 274 68.15 22.49 26.57
N PRO A 275 69.35 22.15 26.08
CA PRO A 275 70.27 21.20 26.68
C PRO A 275 70.75 21.65 28.06
N ALA A 276 70.19 21.07 29.11
CA ALA A 276 70.77 21.07 30.43
C ALA A 276 72.08 20.26 30.41
N ALA A 277 73.16 20.96 30.07
CA ALA A 277 74.50 20.78 30.58
C ALA A 277 75.00 19.33 30.70
N SER A 278 75.40 18.74 29.57
CA SER A 278 76.45 17.71 29.56
C SER A 278 77.81 18.36 29.86
N ARG A 279 78.00 18.88 31.08
CA ARG A 279 79.34 19.06 31.66
C ARG A 279 79.81 17.68 32.14
N VAL A 280 80.24 16.84 31.21
CA VAL A 280 81.04 15.65 31.53
C VAL A 280 82.43 16.15 31.87
N SER A 281 82.70 16.19 33.17
CA SER A 281 84.02 16.45 33.75
C SER A 281 84.99 15.35 33.35
N VAL A 282 86.08 15.77 32.73
CA VAL A 282 87.32 15.03 32.48
C VAL A 282 87.96 14.61 33.82
N PRO A 283 88.44 13.36 33.98
CA PRO A 283 89.50 13.05 34.92
C PRO A 283 90.86 13.10 34.19
N ASP A 284 91.74 14.00 34.62
CA ASP A 284 93.16 14.05 34.24
C ASP A 284 93.92 12.89 34.91
N GLU A 285 94.78 12.20 34.15
CA GLU A 285 95.87 11.34 34.65
C GLU A 285 97.20 12.13 34.70
#